data_AF-A0A955RV46-F1
#
_entry.id   AF-A0A955RV46-F1
#
_cell.length_a   1.000
_cell.length_b   1.000
_cell.length_c   1.000
_cell.angle_alpha   90.00
_cell.angle_beta   90.00
_cell.angle_gamma   90.00
#
_symmetry.space_group_name_H-M   'P 1'
#
loop_
_entity.id
_entity.type
_entity.pdbx_description
1 polymer ?
#
loop_
_entity_poly.entity_id
_entity_poly.type
_entity_poly.pdbx_seq_one_letter_code
_entity_poly.pdbx_strand_id
1 'polypeptide(L)'
;MDPDFWIKLLVAAVCGSIIGFERQLSGKPVGIRTSILVCLATMTFIDLSQSLDQETGTARVLGQIVTGVGFLGAGVIMAKEGLIIGVTSASVVWILAAVGSSIGLERYGTALATSVATVLVLTGVQRLEDTVSVFRKGVHRRRRPDQDEF
;
A
#
# COMPACT_ATOMS: atom_id res chain seq x y z
N MET A 1 20.07 17.97 12.53
CA MET A 1 18.80 17.26 12.26
C MET A 1 17.70 18.09 12.83
N ASP A 2 16.82 18.59 11.98
CA ASP A 2 15.73 19.46 12.39
C ASP A 2 14.74 18.67 13.27
N PRO A 3 14.25 19.25 14.39
CA PRO A 3 13.29 18.58 15.27
C PRO A 3 12.06 18.05 14.52
N ASP A 4 11.67 18.73 13.45
CA ASP A 4 10.51 18.39 12.62
C ASP A 4 10.68 17.05 11.89
N PHE A 5 11.91 16.63 11.60
CA PHE A 5 12.18 15.33 10.98
C PHE A 5 11.70 14.16 11.84
N TRP A 6 11.90 14.25 13.16
CA TRP A 6 11.45 13.20 14.09
C TRP A 6 9.93 13.11 14.16
N ILE A 7 9.23 14.25 14.04
CA ILE A 7 7.77 14.29 13.97
C ILE A 7 7.30 13.63 12.68
N LYS A 8 7.90 13.97 11.52
CA LYS A 8 7.60 13.32 10.24
C LYS A 8 7.82 11.80 10.32
N LEU A 9 8.91 11.36 10.94
CA LEU A 9 9.25 9.95 11.16
C LEU A 9 8.17 9.23 11.98
N LEU A 10 7.75 9.82 13.10
CA LEU A 10 6.72 9.25 13.97
C LEU A 10 5.37 9.19 13.25
N VAL A 11 4.96 10.26 12.58
CA VAL A 11 3.69 10.30 11.81
C VAL A 11 3.71 9.28 10.68
N ALA A 12 4.82 9.12 9.96
CA ALA A 12 4.97 8.10 8.92
C ALA A 12 4.89 6.67 9.47
N ALA A 13 5.50 6.42 10.63
CA ALA A 13 5.39 5.13 11.30
C ALA A 13 3.94 4.85 11.75
N VAL A 14 3.23 5.84 12.29
CA VAL A 14 1.83 5.69 12.71
C VAL A 14 0.91 5.46 11.52
N CYS A 15 0.97 6.29 10.49
CA CYS A 15 0.15 6.14 9.28
C CYS A 15 0.40 4.81 8.56
N GLY A 16 1.68 4.43 8.41
CA GLY A 16 2.06 3.12 7.86
C GLY A 16 1.54 1.95 8.71
N SER A 17 1.55 2.10 10.04
CA SER A 17 1.01 1.09 10.97
C SER A 17 -0.52 0.95 10.84
N ILE A 18 -1.26 2.05 10.66
CA ILE A 18 -2.73 2.02 10.51
C ILE A 18 -3.14 1.12 9.34
N ILE A 19 -2.53 1.33 8.16
CA ILE A 19 -2.80 0.52 6.97
C ILE A 19 -2.24 -0.90 7.16
N GLY A 20 -0.99 -1.01 7.59
CA GLY A 20 -0.31 -2.30 7.70
C GLY A 20 -0.92 -3.24 8.74
N PHE A 21 -1.54 -2.70 9.80
CA PHE A 21 -2.20 -3.49 10.84
C PHE A 21 -3.42 -4.21 10.30
N GLU A 22 -4.27 -3.49 9.56
CA GLU A 22 -5.41 -4.11 8.88
C GLU A 22 -4.95 -5.20 7.90
N ARG A 23 -3.91 -4.92 7.10
CA ARG A 23 -3.36 -5.91 6.16
C ARG A 23 -2.79 -7.15 6.84
N GLN A 24 -2.11 -6.98 7.97
CA GLN A 24 -1.56 -8.09 8.73
C GLN A 24 -2.66 -8.95 9.38
N LEU A 25 -3.71 -8.32 9.91
CA LEU A 25 -4.89 -9.04 10.40
C LEU A 25 -5.62 -9.81 9.30
N SER A 26 -5.69 -9.23 8.11
CA SER A 26 -6.31 -9.84 6.92
C SER A 26 -5.43 -10.89 6.23
N GLY A 27 -4.29 -11.25 6.82
CA GLY A 27 -3.36 -12.28 6.31
C GLY A 27 -2.75 -11.95 4.95
N LYS A 28 -2.66 -10.66 4.59
CA LYS A 28 -2.14 -10.19 3.29
C LYS A 28 -0.62 -10.01 3.34
N PRO A 29 0.08 -10.14 2.19
CA PRO A 29 1.55 -10.13 2.16
C PRO A 29 2.21 -8.79 2.56
N VAL A 30 1.52 -7.66 2.41
CA VAL A 30 2.02 -6.34 2.80
C VAL A 30 1.62 -6.04 4.25
N GLY A 31 2.43 -6.46 5.21
CA GLY A 31 2.17 -6.26 6.64
C GLY A 31 2.64 -4.92 7.21
N ILE A 32 2.61 -4.78 8.54
CA ILE A 32 2.99 -3.57 9.29
C ILE A 32 4.42 -3.12 8.95
N ARG A 33 5.39 -4.05 9.01
CA ARG A 33 6.81 -3.74 8.75
C ARG A 33 7.01 -3.11 7.37
N THR A 34 6.46 -3.74 6.33
CA THR A 34 6.57 -3.25 4.96
C THR A 34 5.89 -1.89 4.80
N SER A 35 4.73 -1.73 5.42
CA SER A 35 3.95 -0.49 5.33
C SER A 35 4.68 0.70 5.94
N ILE A 36 5.27 0.52 7.14
CA ILE A 36 6.10 1.53 7.78
C ILE A 36 7.30 1.89 6.90
N LEU A 37 8.03 0.90 6.40
CA LEU A 37 9.24 1.13 5.60
C LEU A 37 8.94 1.93 4.32
N VAL A 38 7.83 1.64 3.65
CA VAL A 38 7.41 2.38 2.44
C VAL A 38 7.11 3.84 2.79
N CYS A 39 6.33 4.09 3.85
CA CYS A 39 6.01 5.47 4.26
C CYS A 39 7.26 6.25 4.70
N LEU A 40 8.17 5.62 5.46
CA LEU A 40 9.42 6.24 5.91
C LEU A 40 10.33 6.58 4.73
N ALA A 41 10.47 5.67 3.77
CA ALA A 41 11.33 5.88 2.60
C ALA A 41 10.84 7.06 1.75
N THR A 42 9.56 7.10 1.39
CA THR A 42 9.04 8.16 0.53
C THR A 42 8.95 9.51 1.25
N MET A 43 8.66 9.51 2.55
CA MET A 43 8.77 10.71 3.39
C MET A 43 10.20 11.27 3.36
N THR A 44 11.20 10.41 3.57
CA THR A 44 12.61 10.82 3.62
C THR A 44 13.09 11.35 2.26
N PHE A 45 12.67 10.74 1.15
CA PHE A 45 13.05 11.24 -0.18
C PHE A 45 12.48 12.63 -0.49
N ILE A 46 11.25 12.90 -0.07
CA ILE A 46 10.62 14.21 -0.25
C ILE A 46 11.24 15.25 0.69
N ASP A 47 11.52 14.89 1.93
CA ASP A 47 12.18 15.77 2.91
C ASP A 47 13.60 16.14 2.45
N LEU A 48 14.38 15.14 2.00
CA LEU A 48 15.71 15.36 1.43
C LEU A 48 15.63 16.24 0.17
N SER A 49 14.64 16.04 -0.70
CA SER A 49 14.47 16.88 -1.88
C SER A 49 14.25 18.36 -1.51
N GLN A 50 13.39 18.63 -0.54
CA GLN A 50 13.11 20.00 -0.08
C GLN A 50 14.34 20.67 0.54
N SER A 51 15.23 19.89 1.18
CA SER A 51 16.48 20.40 1.72
C SER A 51 17.51 20.81 0.64
N LEU A 52 17.38 20.26 -0.58
CA LEU A 52 18.31 20.48 -1.69
C LEU A 52 17.82 21.53 -2.70
N ASP A 53 16.52 21.54 -3.03
CA ASP A 53 15.89 22.49 -3.97
C ASP A 53 14.36 22.55 -3.74
N GLN A 54 13.79 23.76 -3.63
CA GLN A 54 12.47 23.91 -2.97
C GLN A 54 11.28 23.37 -3.77
N GLU A 55 11.15 23.65 -5.07
CA GLU A 55 9.91 23.31 -5.80
C GLU A 55 10.10 22.37 -6.99
N THR A 56 11.03 22.69 -7.90
CA THR A 56 11.18 21.90 -9.15
C THR A 56 11.77 20.51 -8.87
N GLY A 57 12.71 20.42 -7.92
CA GLY A 57 13.28 19.16 -7.46
C GLY A 57 12.24 18.23 -6.84
N THR A 58 11.40 18.75 -5.95
CA THR A 58 10.43 17.95 -5.18
C THR A 58 9.36 17.32 -6.06
N ALA A 59 8.80 18.07 -7.01
CA ALA A 59 7.83 17.52 -7.96
C ALA A 59 8.44 16.41 -8.85
N ARG A 60 9.72 16.56 -9.25
CA ARG A 60 10.45 15.53 -10.01
C ARG A 60 10.66 14.27 -9.18
N VAL A 61 11.12 14.41 -7.93
CA VAL A 61 11.31 13.28 -7.01
C VAL A 61 9.99 12.56 -6.76
N LEU A 62 8.89 13.29 -6.55
CA LEU A 62 7.57 12.71 -6.41
C LEU A 62 7.17 11.88 -7.64
N GLY A 63 7.42 12.41 -8.85
CA GLY A 63 7.22 11.67 -10.10
C GLY A 63 8.03 10.37 -10.15
N GLN A 64 9.31 10.40 -9.75
CA GLN A 64 10.16 9.20 -9.69
C GLN A 64 9.68 8.18 -8.65
N ILE A 65 9.16 8.63 -7.50
CA ILE A 65 8.54 7.75 -6.50
C ILE A 65 7.32 7.04 -7.10
N VAL A 66 6.43 7.77 -7.78
CA VAL A 66 5.23 7.20 -8.40
C VAL A 66 5.62 6.15 -9.46
N THR A 67 6.59 6.45 -10.31
CA THR A 67 7.10 5.52 -11.32
C THR A 67 7.77 4.29 -10.68
N GLY A 68 8.68 4.50 -9.72
CA GLY A 68 9.41 3.41 -9.07
C GLY A 68 8.51 2.45 -8.30
N VAL A 69 7.51 2.99 -7.59
CA VAL A 69 6.54 2.16 -6.86
C VAL A 69 5.60 1.41 -7.82
N GLY A 70 5.27 2.00 -8.98
CA GLY A 70 4.55 1.30 -10.04
C GLY A 70 5.29 0.04 -10.53
N PHE A 71 6.62 0.12 -10.67
CA PHE A 71 7.46 -1.03 -11.02
C PHE A 71 7.50 -2.09 -9.91
N LEU A 72 7.63 -1.69 -8.64
CA LEU A 72 7.54 -2.62 -7.51
C LEU A 72 6.17 -3.31 -7.44
N GLY A 73 5.09 -2.58 -7.75
CA GLY A 73 3.73 -3.10 -7.82
C GLY A 73 3.60 -4.22 -8.85
N ALA A 74 4.20 -4.07 -10.04
CA ALA A 74 4.26 -5.12 -11.04
C ALA A 74 5.00 -6.38 -10.53
N GLY A 75 6.07 -6.20 -9.73
CA GLY A 75 6.81 -7.32 -9.12
C GLY A 75 6.06 -8.06 -8.00
N VAL A 76 5.10 -7.40 -7.34
CA VAL A 76 4.24 -8.02 -6.29
C VAL A 76 3.06 -8.78 -6.92
N ILE A 77 2.67 -8.41 -8.14
CA ILE A 77 1.59 -9.09 -8.86
C ILE A 77 2.14 -10.40 -9.43
N MET A 78 1.60 -11.51 -8.93
CA MET A 78 1.98 -12.86 -9.37
C MET A 78 0.84 -13.46 -10.20
N ALA A 79 1.17 -14.10 -11.31
CA ALA A 79 0.25 -14.94 -12.05
C ALA A 79 0.44 -16.39 -11.60
N LYS A 80 -0.57 -16.99 -10.98
CA LYS A 80 -0.55 -18.40 -10.58
C LYS A 80 -1.75 -19.11 -11.20
N GLU A 81 -1.50 -20.15 -12.01
CA GLU A 81 -2.55 -21.00 -12.60
C GLU A 81 -3.63 -20.21 -13.38
N GLY A 82 -3.24 -19.13 -14.05
CA GLY A 82 -4.16 -18.25 -14.80
C GLY A 82 -4.93 -17.23 -13.95
N LEU A 83 -4.70 -17.20 -12.62
CA LEU A 83 -5.25 -16.19 -11.71
C LEU A 83 -4.20 -15.13 -11.37
N ILE A 84 -4.58 -13.86 -11.48
CA ILE A 84 -3.75 -12.73 -11.06
C ILE A 84 -3.99 -12.49 -9.57
N ILE A 85 -2.95 -12.65 -8.75
CA ILE A 85 -2.98 -12.40 -7.31
C ILE A 85 -2.07 -11.21 -6.95
N GLY A 86 -2.39 -10.53 -5.85
CA GLY A 86 -1.55 -9.45 -5.32
C GLY A 86 -1.86 -8.05 -5.85
N VAL A 87 -2.86 -7.87 -6.74
CA VAL A 87 -3.26 -6.54 -7.26
C VAL A 87 -3.57 -5.55 -6.13
N THR A 88 -4.41 -5.94 -5.16
CA THR A 88 -4.70 -5.10 -3.99
C THR A 88 -3.46 -4.81 -3.15
N SER A 89 -2.52 -5.75 -3.06
CA SER A 89 -1.28 -5.55 -2.31
C SER A 89 -0.36 -4.55 -3.02
N ALA A 90 -0.27 -4.62 -4.36
CA ALA A 90 0.41 -3.63 -5.17
C ALA A 90 -0.22 -2.23 -5.01
N SER A 91 -1.56 -2.13 -5.04
CA SER A 91 -2.27 -0.86 -4.79
C SER A 91 -2.02 -0.32 -3.38
N VAL A 92 -1.90 -1.19 -2.37
CA VAL A 92 -1.59 -0.78 -0.99
C VAL A 92 -0.18 -0.20 -0.88
N VAL A 93 0.82 -0.81 -1.52
CA VAL A 93 2.17 -0.22 -1.57
C VAL A 93 2.15 1.15 -2.26
N TRP A 94 1.33 1.30 -3.30
CA TRP A 94 1.20 2.56 -4.03
C TRP A 94 0.60 3.67 -3.18
N ILE A 95 -0.48 3.39 -2.43
CA ILE A 95 -1.08 4.39 -1.55
C ILE A 95 -0.19 4.70 -0.34
N LEU A 96 0.55 3.73 0.20
CA LEU A 96 1.55 3.94 1.26
C LEU A 96 2.65 4.91 0.82
N ALA A 97 3.10 4.80 -0.43
CA ALA A 97 4.07 5.72 -1.00
C ALA A 97 3.53 7.15 -1.07
N ALA A 98 2.27 7.32 -1.48
CA ALA A 98 1.59 8.62 -1.50
C ALA A 98 1.39 9.20 -0.09
N VAL A 99 1.06 8.36 0.89
CA VAL A 99 0.95 8.74 2.31
C VAL A 99 2.30 9.25 2.83
N GLY A 100 3.37 8.49 2.66
CA GLY A 100 4.71 8.92 3.09
C GLY A 100 5.17 10.21 2.39
N SER A 101 4.92 10.33 1.08
CA SER A 101 5.23 11.55 0.32
C SER A 101 4.46 12.77 0.85
N SER A 102 3.18 12.59 1.21
CA SER A 102 2.36 13.65 1.82
C SER A 102 2.90 14.11 3.16
N ILE A 103 3.49 13.20 3.95
CA ILE A 103 4.13 13.52 5.23
C ILE A 103 5.44 14.28 5.00
N GLY A 104 6.22 13.90 3.99
CA GLY A 104 7.43 14.64 3.59
C GLY A 104 7.12 16.10 3.23
N LEU A 105 5.99 16.33 2.55
CA LEU A 105 5.45 17.67 2.24
C LEU A 105 4.75 18.36 3.42
N GLU A 106 4.85 17.82 4.64
CA GLU A 106 4.23 18.37 5.86
C GLU A 106 2.69 18.42 5.83
N ARG A 107 2.07 17.70 4.89
CA ARG A 107 0.61 17.64 4.73
C ARG A 107 0.01 16.51 5.58
N TYR A 108 0.23 16.57 6.89
CA TYR A 108 -0.15 15.52 7.85
C TYR A 108 -1.65 15.16 7.83
N GLY A 109 -2.54 16.15 7.70
CA GLY A 109 -3.98 15.92 7.62
C GLY A 109 -4.38 15.06 6.43
N THR A 110 -3.78 15.32 5.25
CA THR A 110 -3.97 14.49 4.05
C THR A 110 -3.44 13.08 4.23
N ALA A 111 -2.26 12.93 4.85
CA ALA A 111 -1.68 11.62 5.09
C ALA A 111 -2.57 10.75 6.01
N LEU A 112 -3.07 11.35 7.08
CA LEU A 112 -3.97 10.67 8.03
C LEU A 112 -5.32 10.34 7.37
N ALA A 113 -5.95 11.31 6.70
CA ALA A 113 -7.22 11.10 6.01
C ALA A 113 -7.11 9.99 4.94
N THR A 114 -6.02 9.99 4.16
CA THR A 114 -5.76 8.96 3.15
C THR A 114 -5.55 7.58 3.80
N SER A 115 -4.85 7.52 4.93
CA SER A 115 -4.62 6.26 5.67
C SER A 115 -5.92 5.68 6.21
N VAL A 116 -6.77 6.51 6.83
CA VAL A 116 -8.09 6.10 7.33
C VAL A 116 -9.01 5.68 6.18
N ALA A 117 -9.08 6.48 5.10
CA ALA A 117 -9.88 6.14 3.93
C ALA A 117 -9.43 4.81 3.30
N THR A 118 -8.11 4.56 3.25
CA THR A 118 -7.57 3.28 2.78
C THR A 118 -8.09 2.12 3.63
N VAL A 119 -7.97 2.19 4.95
CA VAL A 119 -8.48 1.15 5.85
C VAL A 119 -10.00 0.94 5.71
N LEU A 120 -10.77 2.03 5.55
CA LEU A 120 -12.22 1.96 5.34
C LEU A 120 -12.57 1.24 4.03
N VAL A 121 -11.88 1.51 2.93
CA VAL A 121 -12.09 0.80 1.66
C VAL A 121 -11.73 -0.68 1.83
N LEU A 122 -10.58 -0.97 2.44
CA LEU A 122 -10.09 -2.33 2.60
C LEU A 122 -11.01 -3.18 3.49
N THR A 123 -11.44 -2.64 4.62
CA THR A 123 -12.33 -3.34 5.57
C THR A 123 -13.78 -3.35 5.07
N GLY A 124 -14.24 -2.25 4.48
CA GLY A 124 -15.61 -2.10 3.98
C GLY A 124 -15.92 -3.04 2.83
N VAL A 125 -15.02 -3.14 1.85
CA VAL A 125 -15.15 -4.08 0.73
C VAL A 125 -15.11 -5.52 1.24
N GLN A 126 -14.19 -5.84 2.15
CA GLN A 126 -14.11 -7.19 2.72
C GLN A 126 -15.39 -7.60 3.45
N ARG A 127 -15.99 -6.70 4.25
CA ARG A 127 -17.28 -6.97 4.90
C ARG A 127 -18.45 -7.12 3.94
N LEU A 128 -18.45 -6.35 2.85
CA LEU A 128 -19.45 -6.50 1.79
C LEU A 128 -19.32 -7.85 1.10
N GLU A 129 -18.10 -8.30 0.79
CA GLU A 129 -17.84 -9.62 0.20
C GLU A 129 -18.30 -10.77 1.12
N ASP A 130 -18.03 -10.66 2.42
CA ASP A 130 -18.47 -11.65 3.41
C ASP A 130 -20.00 -11.72 3.54
N THR A 131 -20.67 -10.56 3.47
CA THR A 131 -22.13 -10.45 3.56
C THR A 131 -22.82 -10.92 2.27
N VAL A 132 -22.23 -10.63 1.10
CA VAL A 132 -22.76 -10.96 -0.22
C VAL A 132 -22.13 -12.28 -0.74
N SER A 133 -22.01 -13.28 0.14
CA SER A 133 -21.51 -14.62 -0.19
C SER A 133 -22.28 -15.33 -1.32
N VAL A 134 -23.41 -14.75 -1.77
CA VAL A 134 -24.18 -15.13 -2.97
C VAL A 134 -23.38 -14.94 -4.27
N PHE A 135 -22.43 -14.00 -4.37
CA PHE A 135 -21.61 -13.81 -5.58
C PHE A 135 -20.46 -14.82 -5.73
N ARG A 136 -20.16 -15.62 -4.69
CA ARG A 136 -19.03 -16.56 -4.67
C ARG A 136 -19.27 -17.85 -5.47
N LYS A 137 -20.49 -18.14 -5.93
CA LYS A 137 -20.82 -19.40 -6.61
C LYS A 137 -20.49 -19.45 -8.12
N GLY A 138 -20.08 -18.34 -8.74
CA GLY A 138 -19.91 -18.29 -10.20
C GLY A 138 -18.59 -18.81 -10.77
N VAL A 139 -17.46 -18.74 -10.05
CA VAL A 139 -16.11 -18.83 -10.68
C VAL A 139 -15.31 -20.09 -10.31
N HIS A 140 -15.72 -20.89 -9.32
CA HIS A 140 -14.98 -22.10 -8.90
C HIS A 140 -15.69 -23.43 -9.20
N ARG A 141 -16.45 -23.52 -10.30
CA ARG A 141 -16.94 -24.82 -10.77
C ARG A 141 -16.10 -25.34 -11.94
N ARG A 142 -15.25 -26.33 -11.63
CA ARG A 142 -14.67 -27.42 -12.46
C ARG A 142 -13.16 -27.36 -12.69
N ARG A 143 -12.43 -28.23 -11.96
CA ARG A 143 -11.93 -29.51 -12.50
C ARG A 143 -11.50 -30.43 -11.34
N ARG A 144 -12.28 -31.49 -11.10
CA ARG A 144 -11.73 -32.83 -10.82
C ARG A 144 -11.84 -33.60 -12.14
N PRO A 145 -10.77 -34.29 -12.54
CA PRO A 145 -10.85 -35.70 -12.92
C PRO A 145 -9.98 -36.51 -11.95
N ASP A 146 -10.58 -37.47 -11.23
CA ASP A 146 -10.41 -38.93 -11.43
C ASP A 146 -8.92 -39.32 -11.56
N GLN A 147 -8.30 -40.06 -10.64
CA GLN A 147 -8.68 -41.43 -10.23
C GLN A 147 -9.14 -42.29 -11.41
N ASP A 148 -8.23 -42.55 -12.33
CA ASP A 148 -8.10 -43.76 -13.16
C ASP A 148 -6.59 -43.86 -13.46
N GLU A 149 -5.84 -44.96 -13.46
CA GLU A 149 -5.96 -46.37 -13.12
C GLU A 149 -4.50 -46.89 -13.28
N PHE A 150 -4.11 -47.89 -12.49
CA PHE A 150 -2.99 -48.79 -12.85
C PHE A 150 -3.53 -49.86 -13.77
#